data_AF-A0A109JM84-F1
#
_entry.id   AF-A0A109JM84-F1
#
_cell.length_a   1.000
_cell.length_b   1.000
_cell.length_c   1.000
_cell.angle_alpha   90.00
_cell.angle_beta   90.00
_cell.angle_gamma   90.00
#
_symmetry.space_group_name_H-M   'P 1'
#
loop_
_entity.id
_entity.type
_entity.pdbx_description
1 polymer ?
#
loop_
_entity_poly.entity_id
_entity_poly.type
_entity_poly.pdbx_seq_one_letter_code
_entity_poly.pdbx_strand_id
1 'polypeptide(L)' 'MFIKHGIAHGFTNRSNGPATCLCVLSPGAQEMAALMAGGAPDPARMKETMLRYGLVPVAP' A
#
# COMPACT_ATOMS: atom_id res chain seq x y z
N MET A 1 -9.99 -0.93 -11.02
CA MET A 1 -9.70 0.48 -11.34
C MET A 1 -8.32 0.53 -11.95
N PHE A 2 -8.14 1.22 -13.09
CA PHE A 2 -6.82 1.45 -13.65
C PHE A 2 -6.33 2.83 -13.20
N ILE A 3 -5.13 2.89 -12.64
CA ILE A 3 -4.49 4.14 -12.23
C ILE A 3 -3.27 4.37 -13.12
N LYS A 4 -3.18 5.55 -13.73
CA LYS A 4 -2.01 5.93 -14.52
C LYS A 4 -0.81 6.17 -13.59
N HIS A 5 0.39 5.87 -14.06
CA HIS A 5 1.62 6.22 -13.34
C HIS A 5 1.66 7.71 -12.97
N GLY A 6 2.20 8.01 -11.79
CA GLY A 6 2.33 9.37 -11.24
C GLY A 6 1.04 9.93 -10.62
N ILE A 7 -0.10 9.23 -10.70
CA ILE A 7 -1.34 9.69 -10.09
C ILE A 7 -1.48 9.15 -8.68
N ALA A 8 -1.59 10.06 -7.70
CA ALA A 8 -1.93 9.73 -6.33
C ALA A 8 -3.31 9.07 -6.27
N HIS A 9 -3.41 7.96 -5.56
CA HIS A 9 -4.64 7.20 -5.41
C HIS A 9 -4.66 6.47 -4.06
N GLY A 10 -5.87 6.18 -3.59
CA GLY A 10 -6.09 5.48 -2.33
C GLY A 10 -7.43 4.77 -2.32
N PHE A 11 -7.62 3.91 -1.32
CA PHE A 11 -8.86 3.18 -1.08
C PHE A 11 -9.27 3.36 0.38
N THR A 12 -10.57 3.61 0.61
CA THR A 12 -11.15 3.68 1.96
C THR A 12 -12.42 2.84 2.00
N ASN A 13 -12.46 1.86 2.89
CA ASN A 13 -13.70 1.13 3.18
C ASN A 13 -14.61 1.99 4.05
N ARG A 14 -15.71 2.49 3.48
CA ARG A 14 -16.71 3.31 4.20
C ARG A 14 -17.86 2.49 4.80
N SER A 15 -17.84 1.17 4.64
CA SER A 15 -18.86 0.27 5.19
C SER A 15 -18.47 -0.24 6.58
N ASN A 16 -19.46 -0.79 7.29
CA ASN A 16 -19.24 -1.41 8.61
C ASN A 16 -18.78 -2.88 8.52
N GLY A 17 -18.59 -3.41 7.31
CA GLY A 17 -18.16 -4.79 7.06
C GLY A 17 -16.75 -4.85 6.48
N PRO A 18 -16.12 -6.04 6.45
CA PRO A 18 -14.82 -6.22 5.81
C PRO A 18 -14.93 -5.99 4.29
N ALA A 19 -13.87 -5.42 3.70
CA ALA A 19 -13.73 -5.25 2.26
C ALA A 19 -12.41 -5.87 1.81
N THR A 20 -12.43 -6.55 0.66
CA THR A 20 -11.24 -7.18 0.06
C THR A 20 -10.81 -6.36 -1.16
N CYS A 21 -9.55 -5.96 -1.20
CA CYS A 21 -8.94 -5.31 -2.35
C CYS A 21 -7.75 -6.13 -2.84
N LEU A 22 -7.72 -6.43 -4.15
CA LEU A 22 -6.56 -7.02 -4.79
C LEU A 22 -5.63 -5.89 -5.27
N CYS A 23 -4.46 -5.77 -4.65
CA CYS A 23 -3.41 -4.84 -5.05
C CYS A 23 -2.26 -5.62 -5.69
N VAL A 24 -1.90 -5.26 -6.92
CA VAL A 24 -0.73 -5.83 -7.61
C VAL A 24 0.40 -4.83 -7.52
N LEU A 25 1.45 -5.16 -6.77
CA LEU A 25 2.65 -4.35 -6.59
C LEU A 25 3.86 -5.22 -6.93
N SER A 26 4.34 -5.19 -8.16
CA SER A 26 5.51 -5.96 -8.57
C SER A 26 6.69 -5.01 -8.80
N PRO A 27 7.89 -5.28 -8.22
CA PRO A 27 8.27 -6.44 -7.40
C PRO A 27 8.01 -6.30 -5.87
N GLY A 28 7.51 -5.18 -5.37
CA GLY A 28 7.50 -4.86 -3.93
C GLY A 28 6.47 -5.56 -3.02
N ALA A 29 5.51 -6.32 -3.56
CA ALA A 29 4.41 -6.89 -2.79
C ALA A 29 4.86 -7.83 -1.66
N GLN A 30 5.90 -8.63 -1.89
CA GLN A 30 6.35 -9.63 -0.92
C GLN A 30 6.93 -8.98 0.36
N GLU A 31 7.77 -7.96 0.20
CA GLU A 31 8.36 -7.26 1.35
C GLU A 31 7.31 -6.47 2.14
N MET A 32 6.37 -5.83 1.44
CA MET A 32 5.23 -5.16 2.06
C MET A 32 4.36 -6.14 2.86
N ALA A 33 4.08 -7.32 2.31
CA ALA A 33 3.33 -8.36 3.00
C ALA A 33 4.03 -8.84 4.28
N ALA A 34 5.35 -9.04 4.23
CA ALA A 34 6.14 -9.42 5.40
C ALA A 34 6.08 -8.35 6.50
N LEU A 35 6.11 -7.06 6.13
CA LEU A 35 6.03 -5.96 7.10
C LEU A 35 4.65 -5.89 7.79
N MET A 36 3.58 -6.26 7.08
CA MET A 36 2.20 -6.22 7.59
C MET A 36 1.76 -7.49 8.33
N ALA A 37 2.55 -8.57 8.30
CA ALA A 37 2.17 -9.86 8.90
C ALA A 37 1.89 -9.78 10.41
N GLY A 38 2.46 -8.79 11.11
CA GLY A 38 2.25 -8.54 12.54
C GLY A 38 1.17 -7.50 12.88
N GLY A 39 0.42 -7.00 11.89
CA GLY A 39 -0.55 -5.92 12.06
C GLY A 39 -0.10 -4.62 11.38
N ALA A 40 -0.52 -3.48 11.91
CA ALA A 40 -0.19 -2.18 11.32
C ALA A 40 1.34 -1.99 11.31
N PRO A 41 1.97 -1.78 10.13
CA PRO A 41 3.41 -1.65 10.04
C PRO A 41 3.89 -0.30 10.56
N ASP A 42 5.16 -0.24 10.98
CA ASP A 42 5.84 1.02 11.29
C ASP A 42 5.80 1.95 10.06
N PRO A 43 5.22 3.17 10.17
CA PRO A 43 5.10 4.08 9.04
C PRO A 43 6.43 4.48 8.37
N ALA A 44 7.52 4.56 9.14
CA ALA A 44 8.84 4.90 8.61
C ALA A 44 9.42 3.74 7.80
N ARG A 45 9.33 2.51 8.31
CA ARG A 45 9.75 1.31 7.57
C ARG A 45 8.89 1.09 6.34
N MET A 46 7.59 1.34 6.46
CA MET A 46 6.66 1.28 5.34
C MET A 46 7.07 2.24 4.22
N LYS A 47 7.35 3.51 4.58
CA LYS A 47 7.81 4.53 3.64
C LYS A 47 9.12 4.14 2.97
N GLU A 48 10.09 3.61 3.72
CA GLU A 48 11.36 3.15 3.17
C GLU A 48 11.15 2.05 2.12
N THR A 49 10.39 1.01 2.46
CA THR A 49 10.07 -0.09 1.54
C THR A 49 9.37 0.42 0.28
N MET A 50 8.37 1.30 0.44
CA MET A 50 7.64 1.90 -0.69
C MET A 50 8.58 2.65 -1.63
N LEU A 51 9.47 3.50 -1.09
CA LEU A 51 10.41 4.30 -1.90
C LEU A 51 11.39 3.42 -2.67
N ARG A 52 11.85 2.30 -2.11
CA ARG A 52 12.73 1.34 -2.81
C ARG A 52 12.10 0.76 -4.08
N TYR A 53 10.77 0.68 -4.13
CA TYR A 53 10.02 0.17 -5.28
C TYR A 53 9.32 1.26 -6.10
N GLY A 54 9.70 2.54 -5.92
CA GLY A 54 9.14 3.66 -6.68
C GLY A 54 7.72 4.07 -6.25
N LEU A 55 7.26 3.63 -5.08
CA LEU A 55 6.00 4.03 -4.48
C LEU A 55 6.24 5.22 -3.55
N VAL A 56 5.51 6.32 -3.76
CA VAL A 56 5.62 7.52 -2.94
C VAL A 56 4.35 7.66 -2.09
N PRO A 57 4.43 7.51 -0.76
CA PRO A 57 3.29 7.79 0.11
C PRO A 57 2.88 9.25 0.01
N VAL A 58 1.58 9.50 -0.07
CA VAL A 58 0.99 10.83 0.00
C VAL A 58 0.25 10.98 1.32
N ALA A 59 0.09 12.21 1.80
CA ALA A 59 -0.78 12.47 2.95
C ALA A 59 -2.23 12.03 2.61
N PRO A 60 -2.97 11.47 3.59
CA PRO A 60 -4.37 11.06 3.40
C PRO A 60 -5.30 12.23 3.03
#